data_AF-A0A7Y1A207-F1
#
_entry.id   AF-A0A7Y1A207-F1
#
_cell.length_a   1.000
_cell.length_b   1.000
_cell.length_c   1.000
_cell.angle_alpha   90.00
_cell.angle_beta   90.00
_cell.angle_gamma   90.00
#
_symmetry.space_group_name_H-M   'P 1'
#
loop_
_entity.id
_entity.type
_entity.pdbx_description
1 polymer ?
#
loop_
_entity_poly.entity_id
_entity_poly.type
_entity_poly.pdbx_seq_one_letter_code
_entity_poly.pdbx_strand_id
1 'polypeptide(L)'
;MKEVIVYQVQGSPVSVTRPGPEASALNAPLLQVAQHAVPDGVPFWLIEESDVPTDRAFREAWELDVSAMGEPAGFGDSAAFAAWWESAQ
;
A
#
# COMPACT_ATOMS: atom_id res chain seq x y z
N MET A 1 3.42 11.80 11.35
CA MET A 1 3.16 11.50 9.92
C MET A 1 2.67 10.07 9.85
N LYS A 2 1.55 9.83 9.18
CA LYS A 2 1.01 8.47 8.98
C LYS A 2 1.02 8.22 7.49
N GLU A 3 1.78 7.23 7.08
CA GLU A 3 1.83 6.80 5.69
C GLU A 3 0.78 5.72 5.45
N VAL A 4 0.24 5.72 4.24
CA VAL A 4 -0.73 4.74 3.77
C VAL A 4 -0.22 4.09 2.49
N ILE A 5 -0.70 2.89 2.25
CA ILE A 5 -0.37 2.10 1.06
C ILE A 5 -1.51 2.30 0.07
N VAL A 6 -1.18 2.74 -1.14
CA VAL A 6 -2.16 2.97 -2.20
C VAL A 6 -1.78 2.14 -3.42
N TYR A 7 -2.76 1.44 -3.98
CA TYR A 7 -2.60 0.63 -5.17
C TYR A 7 -3.90 0.58 -5.95
N GLN A 8 -3.81 0.26 -7.23
CA GLN A 8 -4.98 0.07 -8.07
C GLN A 8 -4.83 -1.22 -8.88
N VAL A 9 -5.80 -2.11 -8.73
CA VAL A 9 -5.92 -3.30 -9.58
C VAL A 9 -6.65 -2.90 -10.86
N GLN A 10 -6.22 -3.42 -12.01
CA GLN A 10 -6.83 -3.09 -13.29
C GLN A 10 -8.36 -3.31 -13.27
N GLY A 11 -9.12 -2.28 -13.63
CA GLY A 11 -10.59 -2.31 -13.62
C GLY A 11 -11.24 -2.21 -12.25
N SER A 12 -10.47 -1.96 -11.18
CA SER A 12 -10.97 -1.68 -9.83
C SER A 12 -10.73 -0.23 -9.44
N PRO A 13 -11.54 0.33 -8.50
CA PRO A 13 -11.23 1.61 -7.87
C PRO A 13 -9.89 1.57 -7.12
N VAL A 14 -9.39 2.74 -6.77
CA VAL A 14 -8.18 2.87 -5.93
C VAL A 14 -8.40 2.27 -4.55
N SER A 15 -7.50 1.35 -4.19
CA SER A 15 -7.44 0.76 -2.86
C SER A 15 -6.48 1.53 -1.97
N VAL A 16 -6.92 1.80 -0.75
CA VAL A 16 -6.11 2.46 0.29
C VAL A 16 -6.05 1.55 1.50
N THR A 17 -4.86 1.01 1.77
CA THR A 17 -4.60 0.19 2.95
C THR A 17 -3.84 1.01 3.99
N ARG A 18 -4.28 0.91 5.24
CA ARG A 18 -3.61 1.52 6.39
C ARG A 18 -2.86 0.45 7.16
N PRO A 19 -1.61 0.70 7.60
CA PRO A 19 -0.93 -0.22 8.49
C PRO A 19 -1.74 -0.40 9.78
N GLY A 20 -2.02 -1.65 10.13
CA GLY A 20 -2.70 -2.01 11.38
C GLY A 20 -1.79 -1.81 12.60
N PRO A 21 -2.35 -1.78 13.82
CA PRO A 21 -1.58 -1.62 15.05
C PRO A 21 -0.52 -2.72 15.24
N GLU A 22 -0.76 -3.91 14.70
CA GLU A 22 0.18 -5.03 14.69
C GLU A 22 1.44 -4.78 13.85
N ALA A 23 1.34 -4.09 12.71
CA ALA A 23 2.51 -3.68 11.94
C ALA A 23 3.40 -2.70 12.73
N SER A 24 2.76 -1.75 13.43
CA SER A 24 3.46 -0.80 14.31
C SER A 24 4.12 -1.50 15.51
N ALA A 25 3.47 -2.53 16.07
CA ALA A 25 4.01 -3.31 17.19
C ALA A 25 5.25 -4.13 16.80
N LEU A 26 5.31 -4.60 15.55
CA LEU A 26 6.43 -5.34 14.99
C LEU A 26 7.57 -4.44 14.48
N ASN A 27 7.39 -3.12 14.55
CA ASN A 27 8.26 -2.14 13.89
C ASN A 27 8.57 -2.52 12.43
N ALA A 28 7.57 -3.14 11.78
CA ALA A 28 7.71 -3.67 10.43
C ALA A 28 7.85 -2.49 9.45
N PRO A 29 8.83 -2.53 8.54
CA PRO A 29 8.92 -1.53 7.48
C PRO A 29 7.61 -1.50 6.69
N LEU A 30 7.07 -0.31 6.44
CA LEU A 30 5.79 -0.18 5.72
C LEU A 30 5.81 -0.87 4.35
N LEU A 31 6.99 -0.94 3.73
CA LEU A 31 7.24 -1.69 2.51
C LEU A 31 6.88 -3.18 2.63
N GLN A 32 7.21 -3.83 3.75
CA GLN A 32 6.91 -5.24 3.98
C GLN A 32 5.40 -5.44 4.20
N VAL A 33 4.77 -4.53 4.94
CA VAL A 33 3.30 -4.52 5.11
C VAL A 33 2.61 -4.37 3.76
N ALA A 34 3.13 -3.51 2.88
CA ALA A 34 2.62 -3.34 1.53
C ALA A 34 2.81 -4.59 0.67
N GLN A 35 3.96 -5.25 0.73
CA GLN A 35 4.21 -6.51 0.01
C GLN A 35 3.22 -7.62 0.38
N HIS A 36 2.79 -7.70 1.65
CA HIS A 36 1.71 -8.60 2.06
C HIS A 36 0.32 -8.09 1.64
N ALA A 37 0.06 -6.79 1.79
CA ALA A 37 -1.28 -6.22 1.64
C ALA A 37 -1.73 -6.03 0.18
N VAL A 38 -0.77 -5.95 -0.73
CA VAL A 38 -0.98 -5.69 -2.15
C VAL A 38 -0.90 -7.02 -2.90
N PRO A 39 -1.83 -7.31 -3.84
CA PRO A 39 -1.76 -8.54 -4.64
C PRO A 39 -0.44 -8.67 -5.40
N ASP A 40 0.03 -9.91 -5.57
CA ASP A 40 1.32 -10.16 -6.20
C ASP A 40 1.44 -9.54 -7.60
N GLY A 41 2.54 -8.83 -7.84
CA GLY A 41 2.82 -8.14 -9.10
C GLY A 41 2.05 -6.82 -9.30
N VAL A 42 1.20 -6.41 -8.36
CA VAL A 42 0.53 -5.09 -8.42
C VAL A 42 1.44 -4.02 -7.83
N PRO A 43 1.71 -2.91 -8.56
CA PRO A 43 2.51 -1.81 -8.02
C PRO A 43 1.76 -1.08 -6.90
N PHE A 44 2.52 -0.59 -5.92
CA PHE A 44 1.99 0.24 -4.85
C PHE A 44 2.86 1.47 -4.59
N TRP A 45 2.22 2.49 -4.00
CA TRP A 45 2.85 3.73 -3.58
C TRP A 45 2.59 3.95 -2.09
N LEU A 46 3.53 4.62 -1.44
CA LEU A 46 3.41 5.07 -0.06
C LEU A 46 3.18 6.58 -0.11
N ILE A 47 2.03 7.04 0.39
CA ILE A 47 1.70 8.47 0.46
C ILE A 47 1.29 8.87 1.86
N GLU A 48 1.26 10.16 2.14
CA GLU A 48 0.76 10.64 3.42
C GLU A 48 -0.76 10.43 3.52
N GLU A 49 -1.25 10.07 4.71
CA GLU A 49 -2.67 9.90 4.97
C GLU A 49 -3.48 11.16 4.64
N SER A 50 -2.86 12.35 4.76
CA SER A 50 -3.46 13.64 4.42
C SER A 50 -3.73 13.81 2.92
N ASP A 51 -3.03 13.09 2.06
CA ASP A 51 -3.22 13.15 0.61
C ASP A 51 -4.42 12.30 0.16
N VAL A 52 -4.94 11.44 1.04
CA VAL A 52 -6.08 10.58 0.73
C VAL A 52 -7.40 11.36 0.87
N PRO A 53 -8.25 11.37 -0.17
CA PRO A 53 -9.57 11.96 -0.08
C PRO A 53 -10.41 11.33 1.04
N THR A 54 -10.89 12.14 1.98
CA THR A 54 -11.72 11.70 3.11
C THR A 54 -13.19 11.58 2.74
N ASP A 55 -13.63 12.35 1.75
CA ASP A 55 -15.00 12.30 1.22
C ASP A 55 -15.20 11.07 0.32
N ARG A 56 -16.26 10.32 0.63
CA ARG A 56 -16.56 9.04 0.00
C ARG A 56 -16.91 9.16 -1.49
N ALA A 57 -17.57 10.24 -1.90
CA ALA A 57 -17.94 10.46 -3.30
C ALA A 57 -16.69 10.69 -4.16
N PHE A 58 -15.70 11.40 -3.63
CA PHE A 58 -14.41 11.58 -4.30
C PHE A 58 -13.57 10.30 -4.29
N ARG A 59 -13.70 9.47 -3.25
CA ARG A 59 -12.96 8.20 -3.12
C ARG A 59 -13.40 7.14 -4.14
N GLU A 60 -14.70 7.06 -4.43
CA GLU A 60 -15.24 6.11 -5.41
C GLU A 60 -14.92 6.52 -6.86
N ALA A 61 -14.75 7.81 -7.11
CA ALA A 61 -14.35 8.37 -8.41
C ALA A 61 -12.83 8.59 -8.55
N TRP A 62 -12.05 8.23 -7.52
CA TRP A 62 -10.61 8.42 -7.54
C TRP A 62 -9.95 7.33 -8.40
N GLU A 63 -9.21 7.77 -9.40
CA GLU A 63 -8.33 6.93 -10.21
C GLU A 63 -6.87 7.26 -9.89
N LEU A 64 -6.02 6.23 -9.88
CA LEU A 64 -4.61 6.43 -9.63
C LEU A 64 -3.96 6.94 -10.93
N ASP A 65 -3.56 8.22 -10.95
CA ASP A 65 -2.71 8.71 -12.02
C ASP A 65 -1.27 8.24 -11.79
N VAL A 66 -0.97 7.04 -12.29
CA VAL A 66 0.37 6.43 -12.21
C VAL A 66 1.45 7.35 -12.80
N SER A 67 1.12 8.17 -13.80
CA SER A 67 2.07 9.10 -14.41
C SER A 67 2.39 10.27 -13.48
N ALA A 68 1.43 10.71 -12.67
CA ALA A 68 1.62 11.74 -11.66
C ALA A 68 2.27 11.20 -10.37
N MET A 69 2.04 9.94 -10.03
CA MET A 69 2.61 9.28 -8.85
C MET A 69 4.11 8.98 -8.99
N GLY A 70 4.59 8.78 -10.22
CA GLY A 70 5.99 8.43 -10.48
C GLY A 70 6.30 6.96 -10.19
N GLU A 71 7.57 6.66 -9.90
CA GLU A 71 8.01 5.28 -9.66
C GLU A 71 7.29 4.67 -8.45
N PRO A 72 6.80 3.42 -8.55
CA PRO A 72 6.19 2.73 -7.42
C PRO A 72 7.22 2.49 -6.31
N ALA A 73 6.74 2.52 -5.07
CA ALA A 73 7.56 2.17 -3.91
C ALA A 73 7.93 0.67 -3.92
N GLY A 74 7.09 -0.16 -4.53
CA GLY A 74 7.33 -1.57 -4.74
C GLY A 74 6.15 -2.27 -5.42
N PHE A 75 6.20 -3.60 -5.40
CA PHE A 75 5.14 -4.48 -5.90
C PHE A 75 4.68 -5.41 -4.80
N GLY A 76 3.40 -5.80 -4.81
CA GLY A 76 2.93 -6.92 -4.01
C GLY A 76 3.81 -8.15 -4.26
N ASP A 77 4.28 -8.75 -3.19
CA ASP A 77 5.19 -9.89 -3.23
C ASP A 77 5.06 -10.67 -1.92
N SER A 78 4.03 -11.51 -1.87
CA SER A 78 3.73 -12.36 -0.73
C SER A 78 4.89 -13.31 -0.38
N ALA A 79 5.70 -13.71 -1.36
CA ALA A 79 6.87 -14.55 -1.16
C ALA A 79 8.02 -13.78 -0.49
N ALA A 80 8.29 -12.55 -0.93
CA ALA A 80 9.28 -11.68 -0.29
C ALA A 80 8.86 -11.34 1.15
N PHE A 81 7.58 -11.07 1.38
CA PHE A 81 7.06 -10.87 2.74
C PHE A 81 7.28 -12.11 3.62
N ALA A 82 6.94 -13.30 3.11
CA ALA A 82 7.10 -14.54 3.87
C ALA A 82 8.57 -14.79 4.25
N ALA A 83 9.51 -14.56 3.32
CA ALA A 83 10.93 -14.70 3.58
C ALA A 83 11.46 -13.71 4.63
N TRP A 84 10.97 -12.46 4.59
CA TRP A 84 11.26 -11.48 5.63
C TRP A 84 10.69 -11.90 6.99
N TRP A 85 9.43 -12.34 7.02
CA TRP A 85 8.74 -12.76 8.24
C TRP A 85 9.45 -13.93 8.93
N GLU A 86 9.87 -14.94 8.17
CA GLU A 86 10.65 -16.07 8.69
C GLU A 86 12.01 -15.63 9.26
N SER A 87 12.61 -14.58 8.72
CA SER A 87 13.89 -14.03 9.20
C SER A 87 13.74 -13.08 10.39
N ALA A 88 12.52 -12.58 10.63
CA ALA A 88 12.20 -11.63 11.70
C ALA A 88 11.70 -12.31 12.99
N GLN A 89 11.41 -13.62 12.94
CA GLN A 89 11.11 -14.47 14.10
C GLN A 89 12.39 -14.93 14.83
#